data_AF-A0A940UUY3-F1
#
_entry.id   AF-A0A940UUY3-F1
#
_cell.length_a   1.000
_cell.length_b   1.000
_cell.length_c   1.000
_cell.angle_alpha   90.00
_cell.angle_beta   90.00
_cell.angle_gamma   90.00
#
_symmetry.space_group_name_H-M   'P 1'
#
loop_
_entity.id
_entity.type
_entity.pdbx_description
1 polymer ?
#
loop_
_entity_poly.entity_id
_entity_poly.type
_entity_poly.pdbx_seq_one_letter_code
_entity_poly.pdbx_strand_id
1 'polypeptide(L)' 'MRIMHNSGRTVLECLTRRFPGIAAEAWISRMKKGKVVDENGKGLEPDTLCRPGGYIYYYRELDKETPIPFEESV' A
#
# COMPACT_ATOMS: atom_id res chain seq x y z
N MET A 1 5.78 2.12 7.62
CA MET A 1 4.49 2.01 8.33
C MET A 1 4.56 0.84 9.29
N ARG A 2 4.22 1.07 10.57
CA ARG A 2 4.18 -0.02 11.56
C ARG A 2 2.82 -0.74 11.53
N ILE A 3 2.82 -2.06 11.52
CA ILE A 3 1.60 -2.87 11.69
C ILE A 3 1.25 -2.89 13.18
N MET A 4 0.12 -2.29 13.54
CA MET A 4 -0.29 -2.12 14.94
C MET A 4 -1.08 -3.32 15.50
N HIS A 5 -1.95 -3.93 14.69
CA HIS A 5 -2.75 -5.09 15.08
C HIS A 5 -2.73 -6.13 13.95
N ASN A 6 -2.47 -7.39 14.30
CA ASN A 6 -2.63 -8.50 13.38
C ASN A 6 -4.03 -9.08 13.53
N SER A 7 -4.89 -8.81 12.56
CA SER A 7 -6.20 -9.44 12.46
C SER A 7 -6.21 -10.64 11.48
N GLY A 8 -5.05 -11.28 11.24
CA GLY A 8 -4.93 -12.36 10.25
C GLY A 8 -5.12 -11.87 8.82
N ARG A 9 -4.73 -10.63 8.55
CA ARG A 9 -4.90 -9.98 7.24
C ARG A 9 -3.61 -10.00 6.44
N THR A 10 -3.73 -9.99 5.12
CA THR A 10 -2.58 -9.85 4.23
C THR A 10 -2.05 -8.43 4.20
N VAL A 11 -0.82 -8.26 3.73
CA VAL A 11 -0.15 -6.96 3.53
C VAL A 11 -1.02 -6.06 2.66
N LEU A 12 -1.66 -6.61 1.63
CA LEU A 12 -2.55 -5.87 0.74
C LEU A 12 -3.77 -5.29 1.48
N GLU A 13 -4.42 -6.10 2.31
CA GLU A 13 -5.57 -5.69 3.13
C GLU A 13 -5.18 -4.61 4.15
N CYS A 14 -4.01 -4.76 4.80
CA CYS A 14 -3.49 -3.76 5.73
C CYS A 14 -3.24 -2.41 5.02
N LEU A 15 -2.63 -2.43 3.84
CA LEU A 15 -2.30 -1.23 3.08
C LEU A 15 -3.56 -0.54 2.54
N THR A 16 -4.50 -1.31 1.97
CA THR A 16 -5.76 -0.79 1.43
C THR A 16 -6.62 -0.17 2.54
N ARG A 17 -6.68 -0.79 3.72
CA ARG A 17 -7.40 -0.24 4.88
C ARG A 17 -6.74 1.00 5.46
N ARG A 18 -5.40 1.06 5.48
CA ARG A 18 -4.68 2.25 5.97
C ARG A 18 -4.76 3.41 5.00
N PHE A 19 -4.73 3.12 3.71
CA PHE A 19 -4.72 4.09 2.61
C PHE A 19 -5.94 3.85 1.71
N PRO A 20 -7.16 4.22 2.15
CA PRO A 20 -8.37 3.99 1.38
C PRO A 20 -8.40 4.76 0.05
N GLY A 21 -7.55 5.78 -0.11
CA GLY A 21 -7.39 6.52 -1.38
C GLY A 21 -6.55 5.81 -2.44
N ILE A 22 -5.98 4.63 -2.15
CA ILE A 22 -5.17 3.85 -3.10
C ILE A 22 -5.84 2.50 -3.31
N ALA A 23 -6.20 2.18 -4.55
CA ALA A 23 -6.79 0.90 -4.93
C ALA A 23 -5.83 -0.28 -4.66
N ALA A 24 -6.40 -1.44 -4.34
CA ALA A 24 -5.66 -2.69 -4.12
C ALA A 24 -4.78 -3.06 -5.33
N GLU A 25 -5.27 -2.83 -6.56
CA GLU A 25 -4.54 -3.08 -7.80
C GLU A 25 -3.24 -2.26 -7.88
N ALA A 26 -3.28 -1.00 -7.43
CA ALA A 26 -2.11 -0.13 -7.40
C ALA A 26 -1.08 -0.63 -6.37
N TRP A 27 -1.54 -1.22 -5.25
CA TRP A 27 -0.66 -1.89 -4.30
C TRP A 27 -0.04 -3.16 -4.87
N ILE A 28 -0.83 -4.01 -5.53
CA ILE A 28 -0.35 -5.23 -6.20
C ILE A 28 0.72 -4.89 -7.24
N SER A 29 0.50 -3.85 -8.05
CA SER A 29 1.48 -3.39 -9.04
C SER A 29 2.79 -2.95 -8.38
N ARG A 30 2.72 -2.20 -7.28
CA ARG A 30 3.91 -1.80 -6.50
C ARG A 30 4.63 -3.00 -5.89
N MET A 31 3.90 -3.98 -5.37
CA MET A 31 4.47 -5.21 -4.83
C MET A 31 5.21 -6.00 -5.91
N LYS A 32 4.60 -6.17 -7.09
CA LYS A 32 5.25 -6.82 -8.25
C LYS A 32 6.52 -6.10 -8.71
N LYS A 33 6.55 -4.76 -8.59
CA LYS A 33 7.75 -3.94 -8.86
C LYS A 33 8.80 -3.99 -7.75
N GLY A 34 8.58 -4.72 -6.65
CA GLY A 34 9.49 -4.72 -5.50
C GLY A 34 9.54 -3.38 -4.76
N LYS A 35 8.51 -2.55 -4.90
CA LYS A 35 8.41 -1.23 -4.25
C LYS A 35 7.80 -1.30 -2.86
N VAL A 36 7.30 -2.45 -2.45
CA VAL A 36 6.79 -2.71 -1.09
C VAL A 36 7.68 -3.77 -0.48
N VAL A 37 8.40 -3.38 0.57
CA VAL A 37 9.39 -4.22 1.25
C VAL A 37 9.18 -4.18 2.76
N ASP A 38 9.64 -5.22 3.43
CA ASP A 38 9.66 -5.31 4.90
C ASP A 38 10.88 -4.59 5.49
N GLU A 39 11.02 -4.57 6.81
CA GLU A 39 12.18 -4.04 7.53
C GLU A 39 13.51 -4.66 7.14
N ASN A 40 13.47 -5.90 6.64
CA ASN A 40 14.64 -6.60 6.12
C ASN A 40 14.94 -6.28 4.64
N GLY A 41 14.20 -5.37 4.01
CA GLY A 41 14.31 -5.06 2.59
C GLY A 41 13.76 -6.16 1.65
N LYS A 42 13.09 -7.17 2.21
CA LYS A 42 12.48 -8.26 1.45
C LYS A 42 11.16 -7.80 0.84
N GLY A 43 10.99 -8.01 -0.47
CA GLY A 43 9.74 -7.73 -1.18
C GLY A 43 8.57 -8.48 -0.56
N LEU A 44 7.46 -7.76 -0.33
CA LEU A 44 6.24 -8.31 0.23
C LEU A 44 5.24 -8.59 -0.88
N GLU A 45 4.62 -9.77 -0.83
CA GLU A 45 3.59 -10.18 -1.78
C GLU A 45 2.19 -9.81 -1.27
N PRO A 46 1.19 -9.67 -2.16
CA PRO A 46 -0.17 -9.33 -1.75
C PRO A 46 -0.82 -10.38 -0.86
N ASP A 47 -0.38 -11.64 -0.95
CA ASP A 47 -0.83 -12.76 -0.12
C ASP A 47 -0.02 -12.90 1.18
N THR A 48 1.09 -12.17 1.33
CA THR A 48 1.90 -12.22 2.55
C THR A 48 1.08 -11.74 3.74
N LEU A 49 1.13 -12.46 4.87
CA LEU A 49 0.44 -12.08 6.10
C LEU A 49 1.13 -10.89 6.79
N CYS A 50 0.33 -9.92 7.25
CA CYS A 50 0.81 -8.81 8.07
C CYS A 50 1.35 -9.32 9.41
N ARG A 51 2.63 -9.07 9.69
CA ARG A 51 3.23 -9.38 10.98
C ARG A 51 3.00 -8.24 11.97
N PRO A 52 2.35 -8.48 13.13
CA PRO A 52 2.15 -7.46 14.14
C PRO A 52 3.51 -6.97 14.65
N GLY A 53 3.65 -5.66 14.81
CA GLY A 53 4.90 -5.04 15.26
C GLY A 53 5.94 -4.85 14.16
N GLY A 54 5.78 -5.46 12.98
CA GLY A 54 6.69 -5.30 11.84
C GLY A 54 6.52 -3.97 11.11
N TYR A 55 7.51 -3.63 10.30
CA TYR A 55 7.51 -2.41 9.49
C TYR A 55 7.41 -2.72 8.00
N ILE A 56 6.42 -2.12 7.34
CA ILE A 56 6.32 -2.08 5.89
C ILE A 56 6.90 -0.77 5.38
N TYR A 57 7.87 -0.87 4.49
CA TYR A 57 8.40 0.24 3.72
C TYR A 57 7.79 0.16 2.33
N TYR A 58 7.31 1.29 1.82
CA TYR A 58 6.83 1.36 0.45
C TYR A 58 7.37 2.62 -0.22
N TYR A 59 7.76 2.47 -1.48
CA TYR A 59 8.16 3.57 -2.33
C TYR A 59 6.93 4.08 -3.07
N ARG A 60 6.57 5.35 -2.80
CA ARG A 60 5.47 6.02 -3.50
C ARG A 60 5.89 6.31 -4.93
N GLU A 61 5.49 5.48 -5.88
CA GLU A 61 5.34 5.95 -7.26
C GLU A 61 4.04 6.75 -7.32
N LEU A 62 4.19 8.08 -7.42
CA LEU A 62 3.15 8.99 -7.89
C LEU A 62 2.97 8.71 -9.39
N ASP A 63 2.20 7.68 -9.72
CA ASP A 63 1.60 7.65 -11.06
C ASP A 63 0.55 8.76 -11.10
N LYS A 64 0.60 9.54 -12.18
CA LYS A 64 0.08 10.91 -12.28
C LYS A 64 -1.40 11.03 -11.91
N GLU A 65 -1.66 12.05 -11.09
CA GLU A 65 -2.81 12.98 -11.12
C GLU A 65 -4.16 12.35 -11.46
N THR A 66 -4.99 12.10 -10.43
CA THR A 66 -6.44 12.16 -10.65
C THR A 66 -6.71 13.58 -11.11
N PRO A 67 -7.18 13.84 -12.35
CA PRO A 67 -7.67 15.17 -12.67
C PRO A 67 -8.79 15.45 -11.69
N ILE A 68 -8.59 16.45 -10.83
CA ILE A 68 -9.68 17.09 -10.13
C ILE A 68 -10.62 17.59 -11.23
N PRO A 69 -11.89 17.15 -11.30
CA PRO A 69 -12.87 17.90 -12.04
C PRO A 69 -13.04 19.22 -11.29
N PHE A 70 -12.20 20.19 -11.62
CA PHE A 70 -12.48 21.58 -11.33
C PHE A 70 -13.69 21.94 -12.17
N GLU A 71 -14.85 21.98 -11.53
CA GLU A 71 -16.01 22.67 -12.07
C GLU A 71 -15.80 24.15 -11.73
N GLU A 72 -15.22 24.90 -12.68
CA GLU A 72 -15.34 26.36 -12.70
C GLU A 72 -16.82 26.68 -12.84
N SER A 73 -17.38 27.38 -11.85
CA SER A 73 -18.61 28.14 -12.07
C SER A 73 -18.39 29.58 -11.59
N VAL A 74 -18.01 30.41 -12.58
CA VAL A 74 -18.14 31.88 -12.70
C VAL A 74 -17.32 32.78 -11.76
#